data_AF-W7WDR2-F1
#
_entry.id   AF-W7WDR2-F1
#
_cell.length_a   1.000
_cell.length_b   1.000
_cell.length_c   1.000
_cell.angle_alpha   90.00
_cell.angle_beta   90.00
_cell.angle_gamma   90.00
#
_symmetry.space_group_name_H-M   'P 1'
#
loop_
_entity.id
_entity.type
_entity.pdbx_description
1 polymer ?
#
loop_
_entity_poly.entity_id
_entity_poly.type
_entity_poly.pdbx_seq_one_letter_code
_entity_poly.pdbx_strand_id
1 'polypeptide(L)' 'MRNILVLGGTLEASALALALAERGERAVLSYAGRVAQPRAQPIAVRVGGFGGVPGLVRYLRDQGVTHLVDATIRLPRR' A
#
# COMPACT_ATOMS: atom_id res chain seq x y z
N MET A 1 -14.27 -11.21 -3.96
CA MET A 1 -14.27 -9.77 -3.59
C MET A 1 -12.86 -9.23 -3.75
N ARG A 2 -12.68 -7.97 -4.15
CA ARG A 2 -11.34 -7.38 -4.34
C ARG A 2 -10.73 -7.03 -2.97
N ASN A 3 -9.42 -7.17 -2.84
CA ASN A 3 -8.66 -6.77 -1.66
C ASN A 3 -7.32 -6.21 -2.16
N ILE A 4 -7.17 -4.91 -2.06
CA ILE A 4 -6.18 -4.16 -2.80
C ILE A 4 -5.06 -3.71 -1.85
N LEU A 5 -3.82 -4.03 -2.19
CA LEU A 5 -2.65 -3.48 -1.52
C LEU A 5 -2.04 -2.38 -2.38
N VAL A 6 -1.94 -1.17 -1.84
CA VAL A 6 -1.27 -0.04 -2.48
C VAL A 6 0.09 0.16 -1.80
N LEU A 7 1.17 -0.01 -2.55
CA LEU A 7 2.52 0.38 -2.09
C LEU A 7 2.68 1.88 -2.29
N GLY A 8 2.93 2.62 -1.22
CA GLY A 8 2.78 4.07 -1.21
C GLY A 8 3.92 4.84 -0.56
N GLY A 9 3.61 6.10 -0.26
CA GLY A 9 4.59 7.13 0.11
C GLY A 9 4.58 8.34 -0.84
N THR A 10 3.67 8.36 -1.82
CA THR A 10 3.50 9.41 -2.83
C THR A 10 2.12 10.06 -2.73
N LEU A 11 1.93 11.17 -3.46
CA LEU A 11 0.63 11.83 -3.56
C LEU A 11 -0.34 10.98 -4.38
N GLU A 12 0.14 10.33 -5.43
CA GLU A 12 -0.61 9.42 -6.30
C GLU A 12 -1.16 8.23 -5.51
N ALA A 13 -0.34 7.65 -4.63
CA ALA A 13 -0.81 6.57 -3.75
C ALA A 13 -1.92 7.03 -2.80
N SER A 14 -1.83 8.26 -2.30
CA SER A 14 -2.86 8.86 -1.42
C SER A 14 -4.15 9.18 -2.20
N ALA A 15 -4.03 9.69 -3.42
CA ALA A 15 -5.17 9.94 -4.30
C ALA A 15 -5.89 8.63 -4.68
N LEU A 16 -5.13 7.56 -4.96
CA LEU A 16 -5.71 6.24 -5.21
C LEU A 16 -6.41 5.70 -3.96
N ALA A 17 -5.81 5.86 -2.78
CA ALA A 17 -6.43 5.44 -1.51
C ALA A 17 -7.79 6.11 -1.29
N LEU A 18 -7.89 7.42 -1.57
CA LEU A 18 -9.16 8.16 -1.52
C LEU A 18 -10.18 7.60 -2.51
N ALA A 19 -9.80 7.42 -3.78
CA ALA A 19 -10.71 6.90 -4.80
C ALA A 19 -11.21 5.48 -4.50
N LEU A 20 -10.40 4.65 -3.84
CA LEU A 20 -10.81 3.31 -3.40
C LEU A 20 -11.79 3.37 -2.22
N ALA A 21 -11.55 4.28 -1.26
CA ALA A 21 -12.46 4.51 -0.14
C ALA A 21 -13.85 4.98 -0.60
N GLU A 22 -13.90 5.96 -1.51
CA GLU A 22 -15.15 6.49 -2.08
C GLU A 22 -15.98 5.43 -2.81
N ARG A 23 -15.31 4.39 -3.34
CA ARG A 23 -15.95 3.25 -4.01
C ARG A 23 -16.33 2.12 -3.05
N GLY A 24 -15.98 2.23 -1.77
CA GLY A 24 -16.20 1.17 -0.77
C GLY A 24 -15.33 -0.08 -1.02
N GLU A 25 -14.22 0.04 -1.75
CA GLU A 25 -13.33 -1.08 -2.04
C GLU A 25 -12.48 -1.42 -0.81
N ARG A 26 -12.27 -2.71 -0.56
CA ARG A 26 -11.36 -3.16 0.51
C ARG A 26 -9.91 -2.90 0.09
N ALA A 27 -9.25 -1.97 0.76
CA ALA A 27 -7.88 -1.58 0.43
C ALA A 27 -7.02 -1.31 1.67
N VAL A 28 -5.70 -1.51 1.51
CA VAL A 28 -4.67 -1.19 2.49
C VAL A 28 -3.57 -0.36 1.82
N LEU A 29 -3.24 0.80 2.38
CA LEU A 29 -2.06 1.59 1.99
C LEU A 29 -0.84 1.18 2.81
N SER A 30 0.29 0.95 2.14
CA SER A 30 1.52 0.45 2.75
C SER A 30 2.67 1.43 2.63
N TYR A 31 3.15 1.94 3.76
CA TYR A 31 4.36 2.78 3.85
C TYR A 31 5.59 1.95 4.22
N ALA A 32 6.72 2.17 3.54
CA ALA A 32 7.98 1.46 3.81
C ALA A 32 8.66 1.82 5.15
N GLY A 33 8.10 2.74 5.94
CA GLY A 33 8.64 3.14 7.25
C GLY A 33 9.56 4.37 7.24
N ARG A 34 9.69 5.08 6.11
CA ARG A 34 10.43 6.37 6.02
C ARG A 34 9.57 7.60 6.33
N VAL A 35 8.29 7.41 6.66
CA VAL A 35 7.35 8.50 6.89
C VAL A 35 7.19 8.68 8.40
N ALA A 36 7.80 9.72 8.96
CA ALA A 36 7.79 9.98 10.41
C ALA A 36 6.37 10.18 10.96
N GLN A 37 5.46 10.74 10.15
CA GLN A 37 4.04 10.87 10.45
C GLN A 37 3.24 10.70 9.14
N PRO A 38 2.72 9.50 8.86
CA PRO A 38 1.85 9.31 7.71
C PRO A 38 0.62 10.21 7.86
N ARG A 39 0.28 10.96 6.80
CA ARG A 39 -1.01 11.66 6.76
C ARG A 39 -2.13 10.66 6.98
N ALA A 40 -3.20 11.08 7.67
CA ALA A 40 -4.39 10.26 7.81
C ALA A 40 -4.92 9.87 6.42
N GLN A 41 -5.31 8.60 6.27
CA GLN A 41 -5.82 8.04 5.02
C GLN A 41 -7.22 7.48 5.24
N PRO A 42 -8.09 7.51 4.23
CA PRO A 42 -9.46 7.03 4.34
C PRO A 42 -9.58 5.50 4.22
N ILE A 43 -8.46 4.78 4.17
CA ILE A 43 -8.38 3.32 4.15
C ILE A 43 -7.39 2.83 5.21
N ALA A 44 -7.41 1.52 5.49
CA ALA A 44 -6.47 0.91 6.42
C ALA A 44 -5.01 1.18 6.01
N VAL A 45 -4.15 1.46 6.99
CA VAL A 45 -2.73 1.77 6.76
C VAL A 45 -1.85 0.74 7.46
N ARG A 46 -0.79 0.28 6.78
CA ARG A 46 0.34 -0.44 7.37
C ARG A 46 1.64 0.36 7.22
N VAL A 47 2.52 0.23 8.20
CA VAL A 47 3.84 0.86 8.20
C VAL A 47 4.91 -0.20 8.45
N GLY A 48 5.99 -0.12 7.68
CA GLY A 48 7.15 -1.01 7.78
C GLY A 48 7.35 -1.88 6.53
N GLY A 49 8.55 -2.42 6.40
CA GLY A 49 8.89 -3.35 5.32
C GLY A 49 8.09 -4.64 5.38
N PHE A 50 8.19 -5.46 4.32
CA PHE A 50 7.60 -6.79 4.31
C PHE A 50 8.59 -7.89 4.73
N GLY A 51 9.89 -7.61 4.82
CA GLY A 51 10.92 -8.65 5.02
C GLY A 51 11.37 -9.30 3.71
N GLY A 52 11.55 -8.49 2.66
CA GLY A 52 11.92 -8.95 1.31
C GLY A 52 10.78 -9.64 0.56
N VAL A 53 11.13 -10.29 -0.55
CA VAL A 53 10.16 -11.02 -1.39
C VAL A 53 9.40 -12.10 -0.62
N PRO A 54 10.04 -12.96 0.22
CA PRO A 54 9.32 -14.01 0.94
C PRO A 54 8.25 -13.44 1.88
N GLY A 55 8.57 -12.35 2.58
CA GLY A 55 7.64 -11.71 3.49
C GLY A 55 6.51 -10.97 2.77
N LEU A 56 6.76 -10.40 1.58
CA LEU A 56 5.68 -9.84 0.74
C LEU A 56 4.74 -10.95 0.26
N VAL A 57 5.28 -12.06 -0.25
CA VAL A 57 4.47 -13.22 -0.70
C VAL A 57 3.63 -13.77 0.44
N ARG A 58 4.21 -13.93 1.64
CA ARG A 58 3.46 -14.34 2.82
C ARG A 58 2.34 -13.36 3.14
N TYR A 59 2.62 -12.06 3.19
CA TYR A 59 1.61 -11.05 3.46
C TYR A 59 0.45 -11.10 2.46
N LEU A 60 0.75 -11.20 1.17
CA LEU A 60 -0.26 -11.27 0.11
C LEU A 60 -1.18 -12.49 0.30
N ARG A 61 -0.62 -13.64 0.67
CA ARG A 61 -1.38 -14.88 0.94
C ARG A 61 -2.20 -14.78 2.21
N ASP A 62 -1.55 -14.45 3.33
CA ASP A 62 -2.17 -14.41 4.66
C ASP A 62 -3.33 -13.40 4.72
N GLN A 63 -3.21 -12.27 3.99
CA GLN A 63 -4.24 -11.25 3.93
C GLN A 63 -5.24 -11.44 2.79
N GLY A 64 -5.04 -12.43 1.91
CA GLY A 64 -5.87 -12.64 0.72
C GLY A 64 -5.90 -11.43 -0.20
N VAL A 65 -4.74 -10.81 -0.45
CA VAL A 65 -4.62 -9.69 -1.40
C VAL A 65 -4.80 -10.21 -2.81
N THR A 66 -5.70 -9.59 -3.57
CA THR A 66 -5.99 -9.98 -4.95
C THR A 66 -5.36 -9.06 -5.98
N HIS A 67 -5.05 -7.81 -5.60
CA HIS A 67 -4.44 -6.81 -6.47
C HIS A 67 -3.36 -6.06 -5.70
N LEU A 68 -2.20 -5.88 -6.33
CA LEU A 68 -1.12 -5.04 -5.81
C LEU A 68 -0.90 -3.89 -6.80
N VAL A 69 -0.93 -2.66 -6.29
CA VAL A 69 -0.61 -1.45 -7.05
C VAL A 69 0.68 -0.87 -6.49
N ASP A 70 1.71 -0.81 -7.33
CA ASP A 70 2.95 -0.12 -6.99
C ASP A 70 2.83 1.36 -7.39
N ALA A 71 2.57 2.20 -6.40
CA ALA A 71 2.56 3.66 -6.52
C ALA A 71 3.74 4.28 -5.75
N THR A 72 4.83 3.53 -5.57
CA THR A 72 6.06 4.04 -4.93
C THR A 72 6.82 4.98 -5.87
N ILE A 73 7.64 5.87 -5.30
CA ILE A 73 8.51 6.72 -6.10
C ILE A 73 9.60 5.89 -6.78
N ARG A 74 9.80 6.08 -8.08
CA ARG A 74 10.93 5.48 -8.78
C ARG A 74 12.20 6.23 -8.39
N LEU A 75 13.06 5.57 -7.60
CA LEU A 75 14.43 6.05 -7.42
C LEU A 75 15.22 5.84 -8.72
N PRO A 76 16.11 6.76 -9.10
CA PRO A 76 17.01 6.55 -10.23
C PRO A 76 17.83 5.28 -9.95
N ARG A 77 17.88 4.38 -10.94
CA ARG A 77 18.74 3.19 -10.87
C ARG A 77 20.18 3.69 -10.97
N ARG A 78 21.00 3.35 -9.96
CA ARG A 78 22.46 3.43 -10.09
C ARG A 78 22.94 2.36 -11.05
#